data_AF-A0A1G6HYA5-F1
#
_entry.id   AF-A0A1G6HYA5-F1
#
_cell.length_a   1.000
_cell.length_b   1.000
_cell.length_c   1.000
_cell.angle_alpha   90.00
_cell.angle_beta   90.00
_cell.angle_gamma   90.00
#
_symmetry.space_group_name_H-M   'P 1'
#
loop_
_entity.id
_entity.type
_entity.pdbx_description
1 polymer ?
#
loop_
_entity_poly.entity_id
_entity_poly.type
_entity_poly.pdbx_seq_one_letter_code
_entity_poly.pdbx_strand_id
1 'polypeptide(L)' 'MPGPMSLIIIALVALLIFGPSKLPQLGRAAGNTLREFKNATKGLADDDDNKSSKEKA' A
#
# COMPACT_ATOMS: atom_id res chain seq x y z
N MET A 1 -27.76 -0.31 -0.19
CA MET A 1 -26.34 0.11 -0.22
C MET A 1 -25.92 0.38 1.23
N PRO A 2 -24.83 -0.21 1.73
CA PRO A 2 -24.36 0.07 3.08
C PRO A 2 -23.95 1.55 3.17
N GLY A 3 -24.58 2.31 4.05
CA GLY A 3 -24.23 3.71 4.28
C GLY A 3 -22.94 3.86 5.09
N PRO A 4 -22.33 5.06 5.14
CA PRO A 4 -21.09 5.33 5.91
C PRO A 4 -21.15 4.87 7.37
N MET A 5 -22.34 4.96 8.00
CA MET A 5 -22.59 4.48 9.36
C MET A 5 -22.35 2.98 9.53
N SER A 6 -22.66 2.15 8.52
CA SER A 6 -22.45 0.70 8.61
C SER A 6 -20.96 0.33 8.64
N LEU A 7 -20.11 1.06 7.89
CA LEU A 7 -18.66 0.87 7.92
C LEU A 7 -18.05 1.25 9.28
N ILE A 8 -18.56 2.29 9.93
CA ILE A 8 -18.12 2.71 11.27
C ILE A 8 -18.40 1.61 12.30
N ILE A 9 -19.57 0.98 12.24
CA ILE A 9 -19.94 -0.13 13.14
C ILE A 9 -19.00 -1.33 12.92
N ILE A 10 -18.74 -1.68 11.66
CA ILE A 10 -17.80 -2.78 11.33
C ILE A 10 -16.39 -2.45 11.84
N ALA A 11 -15.93 -1.21 11.66
CA ALA A 11 -14.63 -0.76 12.14
C ALA A 11 -14.52 -0.83 13.67
N LEU A 12 -15.60 -0.47 14.40
CA LEU A 12 -15.68 -0.60 15.86
C LEU A 12 -15.56 -2.07 16.32
N VAL A 13 -16.31 -2.98 15.70
CA VAL A 13 -16.24 -4.41 16.01
C VAL A 13 -14.84 -4.97 15.71
N ALA A 14 -14.26 -4.61 14.56
CA ALA A 14 -12.89 -4.98 14.22
C ALA A 14 -11.88 -4.41 15.24
N LEU A 15 -12.08 -3.18 15.71
CA LEU A 15 -11.26 -2.56 16.75
C LEU A 15 -11.33 -3.31 18.08
N LEU A 16 -12.48 -3.87 18.44
CA LEU A 16 -12.62 -4.65 19.67
C LEU A 16 -11.88 -5.99 19.59
N ILE A 17 -11.88 -6.64 18.43
CA ILE A 17 -11.19 -7.92 18.20
C ILE A 17 -9.68 -7.71 18.06
N PHE A 18 -9.26 -6.79 17.20
CA PHE A 18 -7.85 -6.57 16.89
C PHE A 18 -7.18 -5.57 17.84
N GLY A 19 -7.93 -4.64 18.43
CA GLY A 19 -7.42 -3.54 19.24
C GLY A 19 -7.06 -2.30 18.39
N PRO A 20 -7.31 -1.08 18.90
CA PRO A 20 -7.01 0.18 18.18
C PRO A 20 -5.52 0.34 17.86
N SER A 21 -4.64 -0.27 18.66
CA SER A 21 -3.18 -0.18 18.47
C SER A 21 -2.64 -1.12 17.40
N LYS A 22 -3.35 -2.21 17.05
CA LYS A 22 -2.85 -3.19 16.07
C LYS A 22 -3.06 -2.74 14.63
N LEU A 23 -4.18 -2.09 14.32
CA LEU A 23 -4.43 -1.53 12.98
C LEU A 23 -3.33 -0.57 12.50
N PRO A 24 -2.89 0.45 13.28
CA PRO A 24 -1.81 1.34 12.85
C PRO A 24 -0.46 0.63 12.78
N GLN A 25 -0.19 -0.37 13.62
CA GLN A 25 1.03 -1.18 13.53
C GLN A 25 1.07 -1.99 12.23
N LEU A 26 -0.02 -2.69 11.90
CA LEU A 26 -0.16 -3.43 10.65
C LEU A 26 -0.07 -2.50 9.43
N GLY A 27 -0.74 -1.35 9.48
CA GLY A 27 -0.67 -0.35 8.42
C GLY A 27 0.74 0.22 8.21
N ARG A 28 1.50 0.46 9.29
CA ARG A 28 2.91 0.89 9.19
C ARG A 28 3.79 -0.19 8.59
N ALA A 29 3.64 -1.44 9.01
CA ALA A 29 4.41 -2.56 8.46
C ALA A 29 4.10 -2.77 6.97
N ALA A 30 2.82 -2.87 6.61
CA ALA A 30 2.39 -3.00 5.23
C ALA A 30 2.79 -1.79 4.38
N GLY A 31 2.69 -0.58 4.92
CA GLY A 31 3.07 0.65 4.24
C GLY A 31 4.57 0.72 3.93
N ASN A 32 5.43 0.25 4.84
CA ASN A 32 6.86 0.14 4.58
C ASN A 32 7.15 -0.85 3.45
N THR A 33 6.50 -2.03 3.47
CA THR A 33 6.62 -3.02 2.39
C THR A 33 6.12 -2.47 1.05
N LEU A 34 4.96 -1.80 1.00
CA LEU A 34 4.45 -1.17 -0.22
C LEU A 34 5.40 -0.07 -0.74
N ARG A 35 6.02 0.69 0.17
CA ARG A 35 6.98 1.74 -0.19
C ARG A 35 8.25 1.17 -0.81
N GLU A 36 8.80 0.11 -0.23
CA GLU A 36 9.95 -0.62 -0.79
C GLU A 36 9.58 -1.27 -2.13
N PHE A 37 8.42 -1.92 -2.22
CA PHE A 37 7.92 -2.50 -3.46
C PHE A 37 7.76 -1.47 -4.57
N LYS A 38 7.20 -0.29 -4.25
CA LYS A 38 7.09 0.84 -5.18
C LYS A 38 8.46 1.32 -5.66
N ASN A 39 9.42 1.46 -4.76
CA ASN A 39 10.77 1.92 -5.11
C ASN A 39 11.50 0.91 -6.00
N ALA A 40 11.41 -0.38 -5.69
CA ALA A 40 11.98 -1.45 -6.51
C ALA A 40 11.33 -1.49 -7.90
N THR A 41 10.00 -1.43 -7.97
CA THR A 41 9.26 -1.42 -9.23
C THR A 41 9.60 -0.18 -10.07
N LYS A 42 9.78 0.98 -9.44
CA LYS A 42 10.15 2.21 -10.14
C LYS A 42 11.56 2.14 -10.74
N GLY A 43 12.52 1.54 -10.03
CA GLY A 43 13.86 1.32 -10.55
C GLY A 43 13.89 0.37 -11.75
N LEU A 44 13.02 -0.66 -11.76
CA LEU A 44 12.89 -1.58 -12.89
C LEU A 44 12.23 -0.91 -14.11
N ALA A 45 11.20 -0.10 -13.90
CA ALA A 45 10.52 0.62 -14.97
C ALA A 45 11.42 1.67 -15.64
N ASP A 46 12.23 2.39 -14.85
CA ASP A 46 13.11 3.46 -15.36
C ASP A 46 14.31 2.92 -16.17
N ASP A 47 14.72 1.67 -15.90
CA ASP A 47 15.81 0.98 -16.62
C ASP A 47 15.34 0.42 -17.99
N ASP A 48 14.05 0.15 -18.14
CA ASP A 48 13.43 -0.22 -19.43
C ASP A 48 13.26 1.01 -20.35
N ASP A 49 12.88 2.16 -19.81
CA ASP A 49 12.73 3.41 -20.57
C ASP A 49 14.08 3.97 -21.07
N ASN A 50 15.18 3.78 -20.33
CA ASN A 50 16.52 4.24 -20.73
C ASN A 50 17.21 3.35 -21.80
N LYS A 51 16.82 2.07 -21.94
CA LYS A 51 17.39 1.19 -22.97
C LYS A 51 16.84 1.47 -24.37
N SER A 52 15.61 1.94 -24.48
CA SER A 52 14.96 2.23 -25.77
C SER A 52 15.58 3.42 -26.53
N SER A 53 16.27 4.34 -25.83
CA SER A 53 16.88 5.54 -26.43
C SER A 53 18.31 5.31 -26.95
N LYS A 54 19.01 4.25 -26.52
CA LYS A 54 20.43 4.01 -26.87
C LYS A 54 20.69 3.07 -28.05
N GLU A 55 19.66 2.38 -28.57
CA GLU A 55 19.81 1.44 -29.70
C GLU A 55 19.53 2.07 -31.08
N LYS A 56 19.22 3.38 -31.13
CA LYS A 56 18.95 4.11 -32.40
C LYS A 56 19.97 5.21 -32.71
N ALA A 57 21.26 4.97 -32.43
CA ALA A 57 22.36 5.87 -32.82
C ALA A 57 23.46 5.10 -33.56
#